data_AF-A0AA94WN92-F1
#
_entry.id   AF-A0AA94WN92-F1
#
_cell.length_a   1.000
_cell.length_b   1.000
_cell.length_c   1.000
_cell.angle_alpha   90.00
_cell.angle_beta   90.00
_cell.angle_gamma   90.00
#
_symmetry.space_group_name_H-M   'P 1'
#
loop_
_entity.id
_entity.type
_entity.pdbx_description
1 polymer ?
#
loop_
_entity_poly.entity_id
_entity_poly.type
_entity_poly.pdbx_seq_one_letter_code
_entity_poly.pdbx_strand_id
1 'polypeptide(L)'
;MIAVLTNPSEEEYLEMTGEPTYEKLPEGLEMEVERVNFLLFSAYTPVVAGEHGITHVGVYGSFFQISSGQFDYPGWLELFN
;
A
#
# COMPACT_ATOMS: atom_id res chain seq x y z
N MET A 1 17.81 7.92 18.90
CA MET A 1 17.05 7.30 17.80
C MET A 1 15.59 7.50 18.16
N ILE A 2 14.96 8.55 17.64
CA ILE A 2 13.51 8.73 17.80
C ILE A 2 12.92 7.82 16.73
N ALA A 3 12.52 6.60 17.11
CA ALA A 3 11.67 5.79 16.25
C ALA A 3 10.39 6.61 16.07
N VAL A 4 10.26 7.25 14.92
CA VAL A 4 9.16 8.17 14.68
C VAL A 4 7.89 7.31 14.68
N LEU A 5 6.95 7.64 15.56
CA LEU A 5 5.61 7.04 15.66
C LEU A 5 4.73 7.42 14.45
N THR A 6 5.32 7.57 13.27
CA THR A 6 4.64 7.95 12.05
C THR A 6 4.34 6.72 11.24
N ASN A 7 3.20 6.73 10.57
CA ASN A 7 2.86 5.70 9.60
C ASN A 7 3.95 5.68 8.51
N PRO A 8 4.33 4.49 8.01
CA PRO A 8 5.35 4.37 6.96
C PRO A 8 5.08 5.27 5.73
N SER A 9 6.09 5.64 4.96
CA SER A 9 5.88 6.33 3.69
C SER A 9 5.44 5.35 2.59
N GLU A 10 4.99 5.88 1.45
CA GLU A 10 4.78 5.07 0.24
C GLU A 10 6.10 4.51 -0.28
N GLU A 11 7.19 5.26 -0.19
CA GLU A 11 8.53 4.81 -0.57
C GLU A 11 8.97 3.60 0.28
N GLU A 12 8.78 3.68 1.60
CA GLU A 12 9.08 2.56 2.52
C GLU A 12 8.22 1.33 2.21
N TYR A 13 6.97 1.54 1.79
CA TYR A 13 6.09 0.46 1.34
C TYR A 13 6.65 -0.22 0.09
N LEU A 14 6.97 0.55 -0.94
CA LEU A 14 7.49 0.04 -2.21
C LEU A 14 8.85 -0.68 -2.04
N GLU A 15 9.72 -0.14 -1.20
CA GLU A 15 11.02 -0.77 -0.88
C GLU A 15 10.85 -2.12 -0.17
N MET A 16 9.88 -2.23 0.74
CA MET A 16 9.70 -3.44 1.55
C MET A 16 8.91 -4.55 0.86
N THR A 17 7.87 -4.22 0.11
CA THR A 17 7.01 -5.23 -0.53
C THR A 17 7.55 -5.71 -1.86
N GLY A 18 8.47 -4.97 -2.48
CA GLY A 18 8.99 -5.30 -3.80
C GLY A 18 7.95 -5.21 -4.90
N GLU A 19 6.81 -4.56 -4.62
CA GLU A 19 5.81 -4.19 -5.62
C GLU A 19 6.51 -3.36 -6.72
N PRO A 20 6.09 -3.51 -7.99
CA PRO A 20 6.82 -2.94 -9.10
C PRO A 20 6.88 -1.42 -8.94
N THR A 21 8.06 -0.91 -8.60
CA THR A 21 8.35 0.52 -8.72
C THR A 21 7.87 0.97 -10.10
N TYR A 22 7.16 2.10 -10.17
CA TYR A 22 6.52 2.66 -11.37
C TYR A 22 7.34 2.47 -12.68
N GLU A 23 8.67 2.45 -12.58
CA GLU A 23 9.64 2.20 -13.66
C GLU A 23 9.61 0.80 -14.33
N LYS A 24 9.02 -0.23 -13.70
CA LYS A 24 9.05 -1.63 -14.22
C LYS A 24 7.78 -2.06 -14.95
N LEU A 25 6.76 -1.22 -15.00
CA LEU A 25 5.51 -1.57 -15.65
C LEU A 25 5.70 -1.56 -17.17
N PRO A 26 4.99 -2.42 -17.92
CA PRO A 26 4.97 -2.34 -19.38
C PRO A 26 4.60 -0.94 -19.84
N GLU A 27 5.18 -0.48 -20.96
CA GLU A 27 4.91 0.85 -21.50
C GLU A 27 3.40 1.12 -21.61
N GLY A 28 2.94 2.19 -20.93
CA GLY A 28 1.54 2.61 -20.90
C GLY A 28 0.71 2.09 -19.71
N LEU A 29 1.29 1.32 -18.80
CA LEU A 29 0.67 0.97 -17.52
C LEU A 29 1.16 1.87 -16.40
N GLU A 30 0.23 2.56 -15.75
CA GLU A 30 0.47 3.32 -14.52
C GLU A 30 0.04 2.44 -13.33
N MET A 31 0.91 2.39 -12.33
CA MET A 31 0.56 1.92 -11.00
C MET A 31 0.38 3.17 -10.15
N GLU A 32 -0.50 3.12 -9.17
CA GLU A 32 -0.58 4.11 -8.09
C GLU A 32 -0.64 3.37 -6.77
N VAL A 33 -0.19 3.97 -5.67
CA VAL A 33 -0.42 3.41 -4.34
C VAL A 33 -1.53 4.18 -3.67
N GLU A 34 -2.67 3.52 -3.52
CA GLU A 34 -3.74 4.03 -2.69
C GLU A 34 -3.34 3.95 -1.23
N ARG A 35 -3.34 5.09 -0.54
CA ARG A 35 -2.94 5.20 0.87
C ARG A 35 -4.06 5.78 1.72
N VAL A 36 -4.60 4.96 2.61
CA VAL A 36 -5.60 5.38 3.61
C VAL A 36 -4.90 5.58 4.95
N ASN A 37 -4.95 6.81 5.49
CA ASN A 37 -4.29 7.15 6.75
C ASN A 37 -5.22 7.02 7.96
N PHE A 38 -4.79 6.25 8.95
CA PHE A 38 -5.40 6.21 10.29
C PHE A 38 -4.44 6.80 11.32
N LEU A 39 -4.94 7.01 12.55
CA LEU A 39 -4.19 7.68 13.62
C LEU A 39 -2.85 7.00 13.95
N LEU A 40 -2.79 5.66 13.88
CA LEU A 40 -1.63 4.86 14.32
C LEU A 40 -1.06 3.94 13.23
N PHE A 41 -1.72 3.85 12.08
CA PHE A 41 -1.30 3.00 10.96
C PHE A 41 -1.89 3.56 9.67
N SER A 42 -1.42 3.05 8.53
CA SER A 42 -2.04 3.33 7.23
C SER A 42 -2.27 2.02 6.47
N ALA A 43 -3.26 2.00 5.59
CA ALA A 43 -3.41 0.94 4.60
C ALA A 43 -2.79 1.40 3.27
N TYR A 44 -2.17 0.46 2.55
CA TYR A 44 -1.50 0.67 1.26
C TYR A 44 -2.01 -0.40 0.31
N THR A 45 -2.55 0.02 -0.82
CA THR A 45 -2.99 -0.88 -1.88
C THR A 45 -2.40 -0.42 -3.20
N PRO A 46 -1.58 -1.24 -3.88
CA PRO A 46 -1.12 -0.91 -5.21
C PRO A 46 -2.28 -1.08 -6.18
N VAL A 47 -2.56 -0.08 -6.99
CA VAL A 47 -3.58 -0.09 -8.04
C VAL A 47 -2.86 -0.10 -9.37
N VAL A 48 -2.97 -1.18 -10.14
CA VAL A 48 -2.32 -1.31 -11.45
C VAL A 48 -3.41 -1.48 -12.50
N ALA A 49 -3.44 -0.62 -13.53
CA ALA A 49 -4.50 -0.67 -14.55
C ALA A 49 -5.94 -0.56 -14.01
N GLY A 50 -6.12 0.11 -12.86
CA GLY A 50 -7.41 0.21 -12.17
C GLY A 50 -7.78 -1.02 -11.31
N GLU A 51 -6.88 -1.98 -11.16
CA GLU A 51 -7.10 -3.20 -10.38
C GLU A 51 -6.34 -3.15 -9.05
N HIS A 52 -7.04 -3.47 -7.95
CA HIS A 52 -6.45 -3.50 -6.62
C HIS A 52 -5.56 -4.73 -6.43
N GLY A 53 -4.30 -4.47 -6.07
CA GLY A 53 -3.32 -5.48 -5.68
C GLY A 53 -3.48 -5.93 -4.23
N ILE A 54 -2.37 -6.39 -3.63
CA ILE A 54 -2.39 -6.88 -2.25
C ILE A 54 -2.36 -5.69 -1.27
N THR A 55 -3.41 -5.58 -0.45
CA THR A 55 -3.50 -4.54 0.57
C THR A 55 -2.66 -4.89 1.80
N HIS A 56 -1.85 -3.93 2.23
CA HIS A 56 -1.01 -4.03 3.43
C HIS A 56 -1.38 -2.95 4.44
N VAL A 57 -1.29 -3.27 5.72
CA VAL A 57 -1.28 -2.28 6.81
C VAL A 57 0.17 -1.99 7.19
N GLY A 58 0.57 -0.73 7.07
CA GLY A 58 1.85 -0.20 7.52
C GLY A 58 1.74 0.38 8.93
N VAL A 59 2.54 -0.13 9.85
CA VAL A 59 2.60 0.34 11.25
C VAL A 59 4.01 0.15 11.80
N TYR A 60 4.57 1.18 12.44
CA TYR A 60 5.93 1.16 13.00
C TYR A 60 7.03 0.64 12.05
N GLY A 61 6.99 1.05 10.78
CA GLY A 61 7.98 0.62 9.76
C GLY A 61 7.86 -0.86 9.35
N SER A 62 6.73 -1.51 9.65
CA SER A 62 6.43 -2.89 9.24
C SER A 62 5.15 -2.92 8.42
N PHE A 63 5.07 -3.85 7.47
CA PHE A 63 3.90 -4.05 6.62
C PHE A 63 3.31 -5.45 6.82
N PHE A 64 1.98 -5.50 6.99
CA PHE A 64 1.24 -6.74 7.17
C PHE A 64 0.14 -6.84 6.12
N GLN A 65 0.17 -7.89 5.31
CA GLN A 65 -0.90 -8.16 4.36
C GLN A 65 -2.23 -8.37 5.11
N ILE A 66 -3.29 -7.70 4.66
CA ILE A 66 -4.65 -7.83 5.22
C ILE A 66 -5.68 -8.31 4.20
N SER A 67 -5.40 -8.22 2.89
CA SER A 67 -6.21 -8.88 1.86
C SER A 67 -5.87 -10.37 1.76
N SER A 68 -6.81 -11.21 1.33
CA SER A 68 -6.55 -12.64 1.13
C SER A 68 -5.76 -12.91 -0.16
N GLY A 69 -5.66 -11.92 -1.05
CA GLY A 69 -4.92 -11.99 -2.30
C GLY A 69 -5.04 -10.72 -3.12
N GLN A 70 -4.67 -10.82 -4.39
CA GLN A 70 -4.93 -9.80 -5.41
C GLN A 70 -6.44 -9.69 -5.66
N PHE A 71 -6.95 -8.50 -5.93
CA PHE A 71 -8.38 -8.20 -6.17
C PHE A 71 -9.31 -8.42 -4.97
N ASP A 72 -8.77 -8.70 -3.78
CA ASP A 72 -9.53 -8.89 -2.53
C ASP A 72 -9.40 -7.63 -1.65
N TYR A 73 -9.74 -6.47 -2.23
CA TYR A 73 -9.66 -5.21 -1.51
C TYR A 73 -10.59 -5.24 -0.28
N PRO A 74 -10.09 -4.94 0.93
CA PRO A 74 -10.92 -4.96 2.13
C PRO A 74 -12.03 -3.90 2.08
N GLY A 75 -13.28 -4.31 1.87
CA GLY A 75 -14.40 -3.38 1.63
C GLY A 75 -14.68 -2.35 2.74
N TRP A 76 -14.16 -2.55 3.95
CA TRP A 76 -14.25 -1.53 5.01
C TRP A 76 -13.35 -0.31 4.74
N LEU A 77 -12.32 -0.45 3.90
CA LEU A 77 -11.45 0.64 3.47
C LEU A 77 -12.13 1.58 2.47
N GLU A 78 -13.13 1.11 1.71
CA GLU A 78 -13.93 1.94 0.79
C GLU A 78 -14.64 3.09 1.52
N LEU A 79 -14.85 2.98 2.84
CA LEU A 79 -15.43 4.04 3.66
C LEU A 79 -14.48 5.22 3.90
N PHE A 80 -13.21 5.08 3.55
CA PHE A 80 -12.13 6.02 3.89
C PHE A 80 -11.30 6.48 2.69
N ASN A 81 -11.59 5.94 1.50
CA ASN A 81 -10.90 6.22 0.25
C ASN A 81 -11.61 7.31 -0.56
#